data_AF-A0A351Z148-F1
#
_entry.id   AF-A0A351Z148-F1
#
_cell.length_a   1.000
_cell.length_b   1.000
_cell.length_c   1.000
_cell.angle_alpha   90.00
_cell.angle_beta   90.00
_cell.angle_gamma   90.00
#
_symmetry.space_group_name_H-M   'P 1'
#
loop_
_entity.id
_entity.type
_entity.pdbx_description
1 polymer ?
#
loop_
_entity_poly.entity_id
_entity_poly.type
_entity_poly.pdbx_seq_one_letter_code
_entity_poly.pdbx_strand_id
1 'polypeptide(L)'
;MKEKNLVTNKGESIFSFFINREEDVAIAVTETNENYFILDSKEHWFDVIQQKKPAKIKCKCKSNLFKGKCIYHQRDNSSDFYKIDFITTCISCGLEKKQFEIFLDYSPTEQLYENPLIFCPNPNLKYKLFRINSFWTSTDASNLVKFLSDAGLKINILYLKGKEKIFSEVNLEEACDIIKSNEYLKILFSINKLDEKFMGDELLKEPWRKWEIIEFSSPTTIQYDTNRRGTLYYTEYCDEYIKDNEIVSKSDGFKSITKKLTGWFSKTYYSGRGKQCADNEEEYFRLFVSSFERLPGHGSAMHTNRPTFCFKTRN
;
A
#
# COMPACT_ATOMS: atom_id res chain seq x y z
N MET A 1 -6.13 1.92 -33.40
CA MET A 1 -7.02 2.07 -32.22
C MET A 1 -8.07 0.98 -32.28
N LYS A 2 -8.20 0.20 -31.21
CA LYS A 2 -9.21 -0.87 -31.09
C LYS A 2 -10.17 -0.54 -29.96
N GLU A 3 -11.39 -1.07 -30.04
CA GLU A 3 -12.40 -0.88 -29.00
C GLU A 3 -12.98 -2.23 -28.58
N LYS A 4 -13.38 -2.35 -27.32
CA LYS A 4 -14.09 -3.53 -26.82
C LYS A 4 -15.11 -3.15 -25.76
N ASN A 5 -16.36 -3.55 -25.97
CA ASN A 5 -17.40 -3.45 -24.96
C ASN A 5 -17.17 -4.50 -23.87
N LEU A 6 -17.42 -4.14 -22.62
CA LEU A 6 -17.37 -5.07 -21.51
C LEU A 6 -18.63 -5.94 -21.55
N VAL A 7 -18.42 -7.26 -21.70
CA VAL A 7 -19.48 -8.27 -21.69
C VAL A 7 -18.94 -9.48 -20.93
N THR A 8 -19.70 -10.00 -19.98
CA THR A 8 -19.30 -11.22 -19.25
C THR A 8 -19.37 -12.44 -20.15
N ASN A 9 -18.78 -13.55 -19.70
CA ASN A 9 -18.94 -14.85 -20.35
C ASN A 9 -20.40 -15.34 -20.43
N LYS A 10 -21.30 -14.77 -19.63
CA LYS A 10 -22.74 -15.04 -19.65
C LYS A 10 -23.55 -14.06 -20.50
N GLY A 11 -22.90 -13.09 -21.14
CA GLY A 11 -23.55 -12.09 -22.00
C GLY A 11 -24.07 -10.85 -21.27
N GLU A 12 -23.79 -10.69 -19.97
CA GLU A 12 -24.19 -9.48 -19.23
C GLU A 12 -23.32 -8.29 -19.63
N SER A 13 -23.92 -7.13 -19.88
CA SER A 13 -23.23 -5.92 -20.35
C SER A 13 -23.59 -4.65 -19.58
N ILE A 14 -24.41 -4.79 -18.53
CA ILE A 14 -24.84 -3.71 -17.65
C ILE A 14 -24.23 -3.95 -16.28
N PHE A 15 -23.57 -2.93 -15.74
CA PHE A 15 -22.81 -3.05 -14.51
C PHE A 15 -23.01 -1.84 -13.60
N SER A 16 -22.88 -2.11 -12.31
CA SER A 16 -22.48 -1.15 -11.28
C SER A 16 -20.95 -1.12 -11.17
N PHE A 17 -20.33 0.04 -11.30
CA PHE A 17 -18.87 0.17 -11.22
C PHE A 17 -18.40 0.77 -9.88
N PHE A 18 -17.33 0.23 -9.31
CA PHE A 18 -16.56 0.87 -8.24
C PHE A 18 -15.14 1.13 -8.74
N ILE A 19 -14.67 2.38 -8.60
CA ILE A 19 -13.42 2.83 -9.22
C ILE A 19 -12.60 3.65 -8.23
N ASN A 20 -11.30 3.37 -8.18
CA ASN A 20 -10.30 4.29 -7.64
C ASN A 20 -9.43 4.78 -8.80
N ARG A 21 -9.56 6.06 -9.13
CA ARG A 21 -8.84 6.68 -10.26
C ARG A 21 -7.38 7.00 -9.96
N GLU A 22 -7.01 7.08 -8.69
CA GLU A 22 -5.63 7.41 -8.29
C GLU A 22 -4.74 6.17 -8.39
N GLU A 23 -5.34 4.99 -8.25
CA GLU A 23 -4.66 3.69 -8.25
C GLU A 23 -5.01 2.87 -9.51
N ASP A 24 -5.75 3.47 -10.46
CA ASP A 24 -6.18 2.83 -11.72
C ASP A 24 -6.86 1.47 -11.58
N VAL A 25 -7.56 1.22 -10.45
CA VAL A 25 -8.29 -0.02 -10.20
C VAL A 25 -9.81 0.15 -10.30
N ALA A 26 -10.46 -0.87 -10.86
CA ALA A 26 -11.90 -0.91 -10.97
C ALA A 26 -12.48 -2.33 -10.89
N ILE A 27 -13.72 -2.38 -10.41
CA ILE A 27 -14.54 -3.58 -10.45
C ILE A 27 -15.90 -3.29 -11.07
N ALA A 28 -16.37 -4.21 -11.90
CA ALA A 28 -17.70 -4.26 -12.46
C ALA A 28 -18.54 -5.25 -11.65
N VAL A 29 -19.75 -4.86 -11.28
CA VAL A 29 -20.71 -5.72 -10.58
C VAL A 29 -21.97 -5.83 -11.44
N THR A 30 -22.32 -7.04 -11.87
CA THR A 30 -23.51 -7.30 -12.69
C THR A 30 -24.79 -7.10 -11.88
N GLU A 31 -25.94 -7.09 -12.55
CA GLU A 31 -27.24 -7.06 -11.89
C GLU A 31 -27.51 -8.34 -11.07
N THR A 32 -26.87 -9.46 -11.45
CA THR A 32 -26.88 -10.72 -10.70
C THR A 32 -25.90 -10.75 -9.52
N ASN A 33 -25.23 -9.62 -9.23
CA ASN A 33 -24.21 -9.45 -8.18
C ASN A 33 -22.91 -10.25 -8.38
N GLU A 34 -22.61 -10.68 -9.60
CA GLU A 34 -21.29 -11.22 -9.94
C GLU A 34 -20.28 -10.10 -10.10
N ASN A 35 -19.06 -10.30 -9.60
CA ASN A 35 -18.03 -9.27 -9.59
C ASN A 35 -16.92 -9.62 -10.57
N TYR A 36 -16.43 -8.63 -11.29
CA TYR A 36 -15.39 -8.78 -12.30
C TYR A 36 -14.37 -7.65 -12.17
N PHE A 37 -13.10 -8.00 -12.01
CA PHE A 37 -12.01 -7.04 -12.19
C PHE A 37 -11.97 -6.57 -13.63
N ILE A 38 -11.69 -5.28 -13.82
CA ILE A 38 -11.52 -4.67 -15.14
C ILE A 38 -10.02 -4.61 -15.43
N LEU A 39 -9.58 -5.18 -16.56
CA LEU A 39 -8.16 -5.25 -16.93
C LEU A 39 -7.34 -5.87 -15.78
N ASP A 40 -6.15 -5.34 -15.48
CA ASP A 40 -5.25 -5.83 -14.43
C ASP A 40 -5.61 -5.37 -13.02
N SER A 41 -6.82 -4.85 -12.81
CA SER A 41 -7.23 -4.39 -11.47
C SER A 41 -7.03 -5.47 -10.40
N LYS A 42 -7.07 -6.76 -10.74
CA LYS A 42 -6.83 -7.87 -9.82
C LYS A 42 -5.52 -7.72 -9.03
N GLU A 43 -4.46 -7.21 -9.66
CA GLU A 43 -3.12 -7.17 -9.07
C GLU A 43 -3.00 -6.17 -7.93
N HIS A 44 -3.77 -5.08 -7.98
CA HIS A 44 -3.70 -3.98 -7.01
C HIS A 44 -4.97 -3.82 -6.18
N TRP A 45 -6.10 -4.37 -6.62
CA TRP A 45 -7.41 -4.15 -6.00
C TRP A 45 -7.42 -4.46 -4.51
N PHE A 46 -6.86 -5.61 -4.14
CA PHE A 46 -6.88 -6.07 -2.76
C PHE A 46 -6.11 -5.15 -1.80
N ASP A 47 -5.23 -4.32 -2.33
CA ASP A 47 -4.37 -3.42 -1.56
C ASP A 47 -5.11 -2.11 -1.30
N VAL A 48 -5.71 -1.60 -2.36
CA VAL A 48 -6.59 -0.43 -2.32
C VAL A 48 -7.69 -0.64 -1.29
N ILE A 49 -8.33 -1.82 -1.27
CA ILE A 49 -9.40 -2.09 -0.32
C ILE A 49 -8.95 -2.32 1.12
N GLN A 50 -7.65 -2.56 1.39
CA GLN A 50 -7.15 -2.64 2.78
C GLN A 50 -7.47 -1.33 3.50
N GLN A 51 -7.18 -0.20 2.85
CA GLN A 51 -7.44 1.13 3.39
C GLN A 51 -8.91 1.51 3.25
N LYS A 52 -9.43 1.56 2.02
CA LYS A 52 -10.79 2.04 1.76
C LYS A 52 -11.32 1.41 0.48
N LYS A 53 -12.56 0.90 0.56
CA LYS A 53 -13.25 0.40 -0.62
C LYS A 53 -13.45 1.54 -1.64
N PRO A 54 -13.10 1.33 -2.92
CA PRO A 54 -13.35 2.30 -3.98
C PRO A 54 -14.81 2.74 -4.05
N ALA A 55 -15.04 3.98 -4.47
CA ALA A 55 -16.37 4.56 -4.48
C ALA A 55 -17.21 4.01 -5.65
N LYS A 56 -18.50 3.75 -5.41
CA LYS A 56 -19.46 3.41 -6.47
C LYS A 56 -19.72 4.63 -7.35
N ILE A 57 -19.67 4.47 -8.66
CA ILE A 57 -20.01 5.55 -9.60
C ILE A 57 -21.52 5.81 -9.56
N LYS A 58 -21.89 7.09 -9.60
CA LYS A 58 -23.26 7.56 -9.79
C LYS A 58 -23.31 8.58 -10.92
N CYS A 59 -24.32 8.47 -11.77
CA CYS A 59 -24.61 9.47 -12.79
C CYS A 59 -25.35 10.67 -12.17
N LYS A 60 -25.30 11.84 -12.82
CA LYS A 60 -26.08 13.02 -12.42
C LYS A 60 -27.59 12.74 -12.41
N CYS A 61 -28.07 11.85 -13.28
CA CYS A 61 -29.47 11.38 -13.28
C CYS A 61 -29.79 10.37 -12.16
N LYS A 62 -28.88 10.19 -11.19
CA LYS A 62 -28.96 9.27 -10.05
C LYS A 62 -28.88 7.77 -10.38
N SER A 63 -28.84 7.40 -11.66
CA SER A 63 -28.58 6.02 -12.09
C SER A 63 -27.19 5.56 -11.65
N ASN A 64 -27.09 4.28 -11.31
CA ASN A 64 -25.86 3.60 -10.90
C ASN A 64 -25.51 2.41 -11.81
N LEU A 65 -26.19 2.31 -12.95
CA LEU A 65 -26.03 1.26 -13.94
C LEU A 65 -25.48 1.84 -15.24
N PHE A 66 -24.48 1.15 -15.80
CA PHE A 66 -23.70 1.63 -16.92
C PHE A 66 -23.30 0.47 -17.83
N LYS A 67 -23.15 0.76 -19.12
CA LYS A 67 -22.33 -0.07 -20.02
C LYS A 67 -20.87 0.38 -19.90
N GLY A 68 -19.93 -0.55 -20.02
CA GLY A 68 -18.49 -0.25 -20.03
C GLY A 68 -17.87 -0.53 -21.39
N LYS A 69 -16.85 0.24 -21.77
CA LYS A 69 -16.04 0.03 -22.97
C LYS A 69 -14.59 0.43 -22.69
N CYS A 70 -13.66 -0.34 -23.25
CA CYS A 70 -12.24 0.00 -23.27
C CYS A 70 -11.82 0.44 -24.69
N ILE A 71 -11.07 1.55 -24.77
CA ILE A 71 -10.40 2.00 -26.01
C ILE A 71 -8.91 1.73 -25.86
N TYR A 72 -8.36 0.96 -26.79
CA TYR A 72 -6.98 0.48 -26.77
C TYR A 72 -6.14 1.19 -27.81
N HIS A 73 -5.03 1.77 -27.37
CA HIS A 73 -4.06 2.47 -28.20
C HIS A 73 -2.82 1.60 -28.37
N GLN A 74 -2.54 1.25 -29.62
CA GLN A 74 -1.46 0.33 -29.97
C GLN A 74 -0.12 1.07 -30.09
N ARG A 75 0.97 0.39 -29.75
CA ARG A 75 2.33 0.84 -30.07
C ARG A 75 2.54 0.77 -31.58
N ASP A 76 3.37 1.67 -32.10
CA ASP A 76 3.69 1.69 -33.52
C ASP A 76 4.28 0.34 -33.97
N ASN A 77 3.72 -0.21 -35.04
CA ASN A 77 4.14 -1.49 -35.64
C ASN A 77 4.08 -2.72 -34.70
N SER A 78 3.26 -2.69 -33.65
CA SER A 78 3.05 -3.84 -32.75
C SER A 78 1.56 -4.15 -32.53
N SER A 79 1.26 -5.39 -32.15
CA SER A 79 -0.05 -5.77 -31.60
C SER A 79 -0.27 -5.23 -30.18
N ASP A 80 0.81 -4.87 -29.48
CA ASP A 80 0.80 -4.37 -28.12
C ASP A 80 0.12 -3.01 -27.96
N PHE A 81 -0.41 -2.80 -26.76
CA PHE A 81 -1.01 -1.57 -26.29
C PHE A 81 -0.05 -0.81 -25.37
N TYR A 82 -0.02 0.51 -25.49
CA TYR A 82 0.67 1.38 -24.53
C TYR A 82 -0.29 2.15 -23.63
N LYS A 83 -1.56 2.22 -24.02
CA LYS A 83 -2.59 2.95 -23.30
C LYS A 83 -3.96 2.33 -23.47
N ILE A 84 -4.75 2.32 -22.39
CA ILE A 84 -6.16 1.91 -22.39
C ILE A 84 -7.01 2.99 -21.72
N ASP A 85 -8.02 3.51 -22.40
CA ASP A 85 -9.04 4.38 -21.80
C ASP A 85 -10.26 3.56 -21.39
N PHE A 86 -10.72 3.70 -20.14
CA PHE A 86 -11.98 3.09 -19.69
C PHE A 86 -13.12 4.11 -19.72
N ILE A 87 -14.19 3.78 -20.44
CA ILE A 87 -15.36 4.64 -20.65
C ILE A 87 -16.61 3.92 -20.15
N THR A 88 -17.50 4.68 -19.51
CA THR A 88 -18.82 4.20 -19.10
C THR A 88 -19.92 5.01 -19.76
N THR A 89 -21.01 4.35 -20.14
CA THR A 89 -22.21 4.96 -20.71
C THR A 89 -23.40 4.68 -19.82
N CYS A 90 -24.02 5.72 -19.27
CA CYS A 90 -25.18 5.59 -18.37
C CYS A 90 -26.38 4.98 -19.12
N ILE A 91 -26.98 3.92 -18.59
CA ILE A 91 -28.12 3.27 -19.27
C ILE A 91 -29.37 4.16 -19.30
N SER A 92 -29.50 5.09 -18.35
CA SER A 92 -30.72 5.88 -18.17
C SER A 92 -30.73 7.17 -18.98
N CYS A 93 -29.57 7.81 -19.18
CA CYS A 93 -29.48 9.08 -19.91
C CYS A 93 -28.49 9.07 -21.08
N GLY A 94 -27.83 7.94 -21.35
CA GLY A 94 -26.86 7.81 -22.45
C GLY A 94 -25.57 8.60 -22.27
N LEU A 95 -25.37 9.30 -21.15
CA LEU A 95 -24.18 10.10 -20.92
C LEU A 95 -22.93 9.21 -20.86
N GLU A 96 -22.01 9.44 -21.79
CA GLU A 96 -20.70 8.81 -21.81
C GLU A 96 -19.68 9.61 -20.99
N LYS A 97 -18.79 8.91 -20.29
CA LYS A 97 -17.72 9.53 -19.52
C LYS A 97 -16.49 8.63 -19.47
N LYS A 98 -15.33 9.19 -19.80
CA LYS A 98 -14.02 8.58 -19.50
C LYS A 98 -13.81 8.55 -17.98
N GLN A 99 -13.57 7.37 -17.43
CA GLN A 99 -13.43 7.18 -15.99
C GLN A 99 -11.98 7.27 -15.52
N PHE A 100 -11.08 6.56 -16.21
CA PHE A 100 -9.63 6.58 -16.00
C PHE A 100 -8.92 6.16 -17.29
N GLU A 101 -7.61 6.33 -17.32
CA GLU A 101 -6.74 5.87 -18.39
C GLU A 101 -5.52 5.19 -17.78
N ILE A 102 -5.12 4.05 -18.34
CA ILE A 102 -3.95 3.29 -17.88
C ILE A 102 -2.86 3.41 -18.93
N PHE A 103 -1.65 3.76 -18.50
CA PHE A 103 -0.45 3.66 -19.31
C PHE A 103 0.28 2.35 -18.99
N LEU A 104 0.56 1.56 -20.01
CA LEU A 104 1.20 0.26 -19.87
C LEU A 104 2.71 0.43 -20.07
N ASP A 105 3.48 0.10 -19.05
CA ASP A 105 4.94 0.11 -19.06
C ASP A 105 5.55 -1.28 -19.33
N TYR A 106 4.70 -2.28 -19.57
CA TYR A 106 5.09 -3.65 -19.85
C TYR A 106 4.60 -4.15 -21.23
N SER A 107 5.11 -5.31 -21.62
CA SER A 107 4.76 -6.07 -22.83
C SER A 107 5.04 -7.56 -22.56
N PRO A 108 4.23 -8.51 -23.07
CA PRO A 108 3.09 -8.36 -23.97
C PRO A 108 1.78 -7.95 -23.28
N THR A 109 0.80 -7.43 -24.04
CA THR A 109 -0.45 -6.82 -23.50
C THR A 109 -1.74 -7.28 -24.20
N GLU A 110 -1.66 -8.20 -25.15
CA GLU A 110 -2.82 -8.68 -25.93
C GLU A 110 -3.92 -9.27 -25.05
N GLN A 111 -3.53 -9.93 -23.95
CA GLN A 111 -4.44 -10.53 -22.98
C GLN A 111 -5.46 -9.54 -22.39
N LEU A 112 -5.12 -8.24 -22.31
CA LEU A 112 -6.01 -7.19 -21.82
C LEU A 112 -7.16 -6.89 -22.79
N TYR A 113 -6.91 -7.10 -24.09
CA TYR A 113 -7.93 -7.01 -25.11
C TYR A 113 -8.77 -8.28 -25.17
N GLU A 114 -8.15 -9.45 -25.00
CA GLU A 114 -8.87 -10.73 -25.03
C GLU A 114 -9.79 -10.88 -23.81
N ASN A 115 -9.28 -10.58 -22.62
CA ASN A 115 -9.94 -10.81 -21.33
C ASN A 115 -10.02 -9.51 -20.50
N PRO A 116 -10.79 -8.49 -20.93
CA PRO A 116 -10.89 -7.23 -20.19
C PRO A 116 -11.67 -7.35 -18.87
N LEU A 117 -12.33 -8.49 -18.64
CA LEU A 117 -13.06 -8.80 -17.42
C LEU A 117 -12.53 -10.12 -16.83
N ILE A 118 -12.17 -10.10 -15.55
CA ILE A 118 -11.71 -11.28 -14.81
C ILE A 118 -12.67 -11.52 -13.66
N PHE A 119 -13.36 -12.66 -13.64
CA PHE A 119 -14.30 -13.00 -12.57
C PHE A 119 -13.62 -13.04 -11.19
N CYS A 120 -14.26 -12.44 -10.20
CA CYS A 120 -13.83 -12.43 -8.80
C CYS A 120 -15.02 -12.77 -7.89
N PRO A 121 -15.03 -13.94 -7.23
CA PRO A 121 -16.12 -14.29 -6.34
C PRO A 121 -16.17 -13.38 -5.10
N ASN A 122 -15.01 -12.99 -4.58
CA ASN A 122 -14.88 -12.29 -3.30
C ASN A 122 -13.99 -11.05 -3.42
N PRO A 123 -14.50 -9.91 -3.93
CA PRO A 123 -13.67 -8.72 -4.13
C PRO A 123 -13.44 -7.90 -2.86
N ASN A 124 -14.04 -8.29 -1.73
CA ASN A 124 -13.91 -7.55 -0.46
C ASN A 124 -12.98 -8.27 0.54
N LEU A 125 -12.12 -9.17 0.06
CA LEU A 125 -11.17 -9.88 0.91
C LEU A 125 -10.14 -8.93 1.49
N LYS A 126 -10.12 -8.84 2.81
CA LYS A 126 -9.09 -8.13 3.58
C LYS A 126 -8.21 -9.15 4.28
N TYR A 127 -6.91 -8.93 4.27
CA TYR A 127 -5.93 -9.79 4.93
C TYR A 127 -5.26 -8.99 6.05
N LYS A 128 -4.63 -9.68 7.00
CA LYS A 128 -3.92 -9.02 8.10
C LYS A 128 -2.62 -8.33 7.63
N LEU A 129 -2.77 -7.10 7.16
CA LEU A 129 -1.68 -6.17 6.84
C LEU A 129 -1.32 -5.32 8.07
N PHE A 130 -0.03 -5.19 8.32
CA PHE A 130 0.54 -4.33 9.35
C PHE A 130 1.47 -3.30 8.69
N ARG A 131 1.14 -2.03 8.91
CA ARG A 131 1.95 -0.87 8.52
C ARG A 131 2.11 0.00 9.75
N ILE A 132 3.31 0.01 10.32
CA ILE A 132 3.66 0.83 11.48
C ILE A 132 4.48 2.01 11.00
N ASN A 133 4.09 3.21 11.41
CA ASN A 133 4.87 4.42 11.18
C ASN A 133 5.49 4.93 12.49
N SER A 134 6.73 5.39 12.41
CA SER A 134 7.51 5.70 13.60
C SER A 134 8.35 6.96 13.42
N PHE A 135 8.21 7.91 14.35
CA PHE A 135 9.19 9.00 14.52
C PHE A 135 10.32 8.52 15.41
N TRP A 136 11.44 8.23 14.79
CA TRP A 136 12.56 7.55 15.42
C TRP A 136 13.87 8.26 15.16
N THR A 137 14.79 8.09 16.09
CA THR A 137 16.21 8.35 15.89
C THR A 137 16.88 7.13 15.24
N SER A 138 18.14 7.29 14.79
CA SER A 138 18.94 6.15 14.32
C SER A 138 19.17 5.10 15.42
N THR A 139 19.17 5.50 16.69
CA THR A 139 19.24 4.61 17.84
C THR A 139 17.98 3.74 17.95
N ASP A 140 16.80 4.34 17.80
CA ASP A 140 15.53 3.59 17.81
C ASP A 140 15.45 2.60 16.64
N ALA A 141 15.88 3.02 15.45
CA ALA A 141 15.97 2.15 14.29
C ALA A 141 16.93 0.96 14.53
N SER A 142 18.09 1.21 15.14
CA SER A 142 19.05 0.16 15.51
C SER A 142 18.47 -0.83 16.53
N ASN A 143 17.64 -0.34 17.48
CA ASN A 143 16.95 -1.19 18.45
C ASN A 143 15.96 -2.15 17.79
N LEU A 144 15.25 -1.71 16.73
CA LEU A 144 14.39 -2.60 15.94
C LEU A 144 15.21 -3.71 15.27
N VAL A 145 16.33 -3.35 14.62
CA VAL A 145 17.18 -4.32 13.92
C VAL A 145 17.72 -5.36 14.88
N LYS A 146 18.20 -4.91 16.04
CA LYS A 146 18.64 -5.79 17.11
C LYS A 146 17.52 -6.73 17.56
N PHE A 147 16.33 -6.21 17.85
CA PHE A 147 15.18 -7.02 18.25
C PHE A 147 14.84 -8.11 17.22
N LEU A 148 14.82 -7.76 15.94
CA LEU A 148 14.50 -8.70 14.87
C LEU A 148 15.62 -9.73 14.63
N SER A 149 16.88 -9.32 14.78
CA SER A 149 18.03 -10.22 14.74
C SER A 149 18.03 -11.21 15.91
N ASP A 150 17.76 -10.72 17.14
CA ASP A 150 17.62 -11.54 18.35
C ASP A 150 16.44 -12.52 18.24
N ALA A 151 15.41 -12.17 17.44
CA ALA A 151 14.30 -13.07 17.11
C ALA A 151 14.67 -14.16 16.08
N GLY A 152 15.92 -14.19 15.61
CA GLY A 152 16.45 -15.18 14.68
C GLY A 152 16.20 -14.85 13.20
N LEU A 153 15.83 -13.62 12.86
CA LEU A 153 15.65 -13.22 11.46
C LEU A 153 16.99 -12.84 10.82
N LYS A 154 17.14 -13.23 9.56
CA LYS A 154 18.24 -12.79 8.69
C LYS A 154 18.02 -11.36 8.24
N ILE A 155 19.09 -10.58 8.20
CA ILE A 155 19.07 -9.17 7.80
C ILE A 155 19.60 -9.08 6.37
N ASN A 156 18.79 -8.55 5.47
CA ASN A 156 19.22 -8.21 4.12
C ASN A 156 19.00 -6.73 3.88
N ILE A 157 19.95 -6.06 3.22
CA ILE A 157 19.88 -4.63 2.95
C ILE A 157 19.94 -4.40 1.46
N LEU A 158 19.02 -3.56 0.97
CA LEU A 158 19.06 -2.98 -0.36
C LEU A 158 19.61 -1.56 -0.26
N TYR A 159 20.70 -1.27 -0.96
CA TYR A 159 21.34 0.05 -0.97
C TYR A 159 21.87 0.41 -2.36
N LEU A 160 22.26 1.68 -2.53
CA LEU A 160 22.85 2.17 -3.77
C LEU A 160 24.37 2.27 -3.63
N LYS A 161 25.09 1.66 -4.57
CA LYS A 161 26.53 1.86 -4.76
C LYS A 161 26.74 2.53 -6.11
N GLY A 162 26.89 3.86 -6.10
CA GLY A 162 26.87 4.65 -7.32
C GLY A 162 25.49 4.61 -7.99
N LYS A 163 25.40 4.04 -9.20
CA LYS A 163 24.12 3.86 -9.92
C LYS A 163 23.52 2.46 -9.77
N GLU A 164 24.24 1.54 -9.13
CA GLU A 164 23.82 0.15 -9.01
C GLU A 164 23.09 -0.08 -7.68
N LYS A 165 21.99 -0.85 -7.75
CA LYS A 165 21.30 -1.38 -6.57
C LYS A 165 22.03 -2.65 -6.13
N ILE A 166 22.47 -2.68 -4.88
CA ILE A 166 23.11 -3.85 -4.28
C ILE A 166 22.19 -4.41 -3.21
N PHE A 167 22.03 -5.72 -3.21
CA PHE A 167 21.34 -6.47 -2.18
C PHE A 167 22.32 -7.41 -1.50
N SER A 168 22.45 -7.31 -0.18
CA SER A 168 23.37 -8.16 0.58
C SER A 168 22.70 -8.64 1.86
N GLU A 169 22.92 -9.91 2.19
CA GLU A 169 22.77 -10.39 3.57
C GLU A 169 23.92 -9.79 4.39
N VAL A 170 23.62 -9.27 5.58
CA VAL A 170 24.59 -8.61 6.47
C VAL A 170 24.40 -9.10 7.89
N ASN A 171 25.42 -8.93 8.73
CA ASN A 171 25.29 -9.17 10.17
C ASN A 171 24.67 -7.96 10.91
N LEU A 172 24.40 -8.12 12.21
CA LEU A 172 23.78 -7.07 13.03
C LEU A 172 24.64 -5.81 13.15
N GLU A 173 25.96 -5.95 13.29
CA GLU A 173 26.88 -4.82 13.45
C GLU A 173 26.92 -3.99 12.18
N GLU A 174 27.10 -4.64 11.03
CA GLU A 174 27.05 -4.03 9.70
C GLU A 174 25.71 -3.31 9.45
N ALA A 175 24.59 -3.95 9.80
CA ALA A 175 23.27 -3.34 9.65
C ALA A 175 23.10 -2.07 10.49
N CYS A 176 23.60 -2.08 11.73
CA CYS A 176 23.56 -0.90 12.60
C CYS A 176 24.43 0.24 12.06
N ASP A 177 25.58 -0.07 11.46
CA ASP A 177 26.45 0.96 10.88
C ASP A 177 25.85 1.57 9.61
N ILE A 178 25.21 0.76 8.77
CA ILE A 178 24.46 1.25 7.60
C ILE A 178 23.27 2.13 8.00
N ILE A 179 22.59 1.81 9.12
CA ILE A 179 21.53 2.67 9.66
C ILE A 179 22.07 4.03 10.09
N LYS A 180 23.26 4.09 10.68
CA LYS A 180 23.88 5.36 11.09
C LYS A 180 24.30 6.21 9.89
N SER A 181 24.75 5.58 8.80
CA SER A 181 25.15 6.29 7.58
C SER A 181 23.95 6.74 6.72
N ASN A 182 22.76 6.15 6.94
CA ASN A 182 21.57 6.35 6.11
C ASN A 182 21.76 5.96 4.63
N GLU A 183 22.72 5.09 4.33
CA GLU A 183 23.06 4.69 2.96
C GLU A 183 22.31 3.41 2.56
N TYR A 184 20.98 3.40 2.71
CA TYR A 184 20.15 2.27 2.30
C TYR A 184 18.79 2.72 1.77
N LEU A 185 18.16 1.86 0.98
CA LEU A 185 16.81 2.02 0.49
C LEU A 185 15.80 1.30 1.39
N LYS A 186 16.10 0.04 1.73
CA LYS A 186 15.24 -0.82 2.55
C LYS A 186 16.08 -1.87 3.29
N ILE A 187 15.60 -2.30 4.46
CA ILE A 187 16.10 -3.48 5.18
C ILE A 187 14.99 -4.52 5.21
N LEU A 188 15.30 -5.76 4.84
CA LEU A 188 14.39 -6.89 4.81
C LEU A 188 14.82 -7.92 5.85
N PHE A 189 13.90 -8.24 6.77
CA PHE A 189 14.08 -9.28 7.77
C PHE A 189 13.30 -10.52 7.36
N SER A 190 13.95 -11.69 7.36
CA SER A 190 13.34 -12.93 6.84
C SER A 190 13.76 -14.15 7.64
N ILE A 191 12.88 -15.15 7.68
CA ILE A 191 13.20 -16.45 8.32
C ILE A 191 14.19 -17.23 7.45
N ASN A 192 13.91 -17.26 6.15
CA ASN A 192 14.68 -18.01 5.16
C ASN A 192 15.66 -17.09 4.43
N LYS A 193 16.72 -17.68 3.86
CA LYS A 193 17.63 -16.93 2.99
C LYS A 193 16.86 -16.33 1.80
N LEU A 194 17.11 -15.06 1.50
CA LEU A 194 16.60 -14.41 0.30
C LEU A 194 17.65 -14.55 -0.81
N ASP A 195 17.22 -14.97 -2.00
CA ASP A 195 18.11 -15.06 -3.17
C ASP A 195 18.19 -13.72 -3.91
N GLU A 196 19.26 -13.48 -4.66
CA GLU A 196 19.38 -12.29 -5.52
C GLU A 196 18.30 -12.24 -6.61
N LYS A 197 17.70 -13.38 -6.98
CA LYS A 197 16.56 -13.44 -7.91
C LYS A 197 15.30 -12.73 -7.37
N PHE A 198 15.27 -12.41 -6.08
CA PHE A 198 14.24 -11.53 -5.50
C PHE A 198 14.39 -10.06 -5.92
N MET A 199 15.42 -9.71 -6.70
CA MET A 199 15.72 -8.35 -7.16
C MET A 199 15.19 -7.97 -8.56
N GLY A 200 14.36 -8.78 -9.20
CA GLY A 200 13.68 -8.33 -10.43
C GLY A 200 12.88 -7.05 -10.16
N ASP A 201 12.81 -6.12 -11.12
CA ASP A 201 12.18 -4.79 -10.92
C ASP A 201 10.71 -4.88 -10.44
N GLU A 202 10.00 -5.98 -10.74
CA GLU A 202 8.65 -6.26 -10.24
C GLU A 202 8.60 -6.82 -8.80
N LEU A 203 9.63 -7.54 -8.34
CA LEU A 203 9.67 -8.16 -7.01
C LEU A 203 10.00 -7.16 -5.88
N LEU A 204 10.57 -5.99 -6.21
CA LEU A 204 11.01 -4.99 -5.23
C LEU A 204 9.91 -4.08 -4.71
N LYS A 205 8.72 -4.04 -5.34
CA LYS A 205 7.68 -3.10 -4.90
C LYS A 205 7.25 -3.45 -3.46
N GLU A 206 6.85 -4.69 -3.17
CA GLU A 206 6.30 -5.08 -1.86
C GLU A 206 6.51 -6.59 -1.56
N PRO A 207 7.75 -7.03 -1.31
CA PRO A 207 8.09 -8.46 -1.15
C PRO A 207 7.42 -9.12 0.07
N TRP A 208 7.12 -8.33 1.10
CA TRP A 208 6.41 -8.79 2.28
C TRP A 208 4.98 -9.30 2.00
N ARG A 209 4.42 -9.12 0.79
CA ARG A 209 3.10 -9.65 0.44
C ARG A 209 3.07 -11.15 0.28
N LYS A 210 4.02 -11.70 -0.46
CA LYS A 210 4.04 -13.13 -0.81
C LYS A 210 4.96 -13.92 0.12
N TRP A 211 5.98 -13.27 0.67
CA TRP A 211 7.02 -13.93 1.46
C TRP A 211 6.97 -13.52 2.92
N GLU A 212 7.60 -14.33 3.77
CA GLU A 212 7.70 -14.15 5.21
C GLU A 212 8.79 -13.12 5.54
N ILE A 213 8.52 -11.88 5.14
CA ILE A 213 9.44 -10.75 5.22
C ILE A 213 8.78 -9.65 6.06
N ILE A 214 9.59 -9.03 6.93
CA ILE A 214 9.31 -7.73 7.54
C ILE A 214 10.21 -6.71 6.83
N GLU A 215 9.60 -5.71 6.22
CA GLU A 215 10.31 -4.62 5.55
C GLU A 215 10.42 -3.42 6.49
N PHE A 216 11.61 -2.82 6.53
CA PHE A 216 11.90 -1.59 7.24
C PHE A 216 12.48 -0.56 6.26
N SER A 217 11.82 0.60 6.18
CA SER A 217 12.18 1.63 5.21
C SER A 217 13.46 2.37 5.60
N SER A 218 14.10 2.99 4.61
CA SER A 218 15.03 4.08 4.88
C SER A 218 14.32 5.28 5.53
N PRO A 219 15.07 6.13 6.25
CA PRO A 219 14.51 7.32 6.87
C PRO A 219 13.97 8.31 5.84
N THR A 220 12.75 8.78 6.04
CA THR A 220 12.20 9.94 5.31
C THR A 220 12.29 11.18 6.20
N THR A 221 13.07 12.18 5.78
CA THR A 221 13.08 13.48 6.47
C THR A 221 11.76 14.19 6.24
N ILE A 222 11.11 14.59 7.33
CA ILE A 222 9.86 15.33 7.29
C ILE A 222 10.03 16.68 7.99
N GLN A 223 9.55 17.73 7.31
CA GLN A 223 9.55 19.09 7.84
C GLN A 223 8.16 19.38 8.43
N TYR A 224 8.10 19.64 9.73
CA TYR A 224 6.85 20.02 10.41
C TYR A 224 6.63 21.52 10.45
N ASP A 225 7.71 22.25 10.61
CA ASP A 225 7.76 23.71 10.71
C ASP A 225 9.20 24.14 10.39
N THR A 226 9.43 25.42 10.11
CA THR A 226 10.69 26.06 9.72
C THR A 226 11.93 25.53 10.46
N ASN A 227 11.80 25.27 11.77
CA ASN A 227 12.91 24.83 12.62
C ASN A 227 12.77 23.40 13.18
N ARG A 228 11.76 22.63 12.72
CA ARG A 228 11.48 21.28 13.24
C ARG A 228 11.47 20.27 12.11
N ARG A 229 12.54 19.48 12.08
CA ARG A 229 12.69 18.30 11.23
C ARG A 229 12.62 17.06 12.11
N GLY A 230 11.97 16.03 11.58
CA GLY A 230 11.93 14.69 12.16
C GLY A 230 12.25 13.65 11.11
N THR A 231 12.47 12.44 11.58
CA THR A 231 12.72 11.29 10.72
C THR A 231 11.59 10.30 10.86
N LEU A 232 11.00 9.91 9.73
CA LEU A 232 9.91 8.96 9.65
C LEU A 232 10.38 7.65 9.06
N TYR A 233 10.07 6.57 9.74
CA TYR A 233 10.30 5.20 9.30
C TYR A 233 8.97 4.47 9.13
N TYR A 234 8.99 3.47 8.26
CA TYR A 234 7.90 2.53 8.05
C TYR A 234 8.38 1.11 8.31
N THR A 235 7.58 0.34 9.04
CA THR A 235 7.72 -1.11 9.17
C THR A 235 6.49 -1.79 8.59
N GLU A 236 6.68 -2.68 7.62
CA GLU A 236 5.59 -3.33 6.89
C GLU A 236 5.74 -4.84 6.87
N TYR A 237 4.63 -5.54 7.12
CA TYR A 237 4.50 -6.99 6.95
C TYR A 237 3.03 -7.38 6.88
N CYS A 238 2.76 -8.59 6.41
CA CYS A 238 1.44 -9.20 6.56
C CYS A 238 1.55 -10.63 7.09
N ASP A 239 0.58 -11.08 7.87
CA ASP A 239 0.51 -12.48 8.34
C ASP A 239 -0.28 -13.39 7.38
N GLU A 240 -0.96 -12.76 6.41
CA GLU A 240 -1.88 -13.35 5.47
C GLU A 240 -1.70 -12.67 4.12
N TYR A 241 -1.97 -13.39 3.03
CA TYR A 241 -1.93 -12.86 1.68
C TYR A 241 -3.03 -13.48 0.83
N ILE A 242 -3.32 -12.88 -0.32
CA ILE A 242 -4.37 -13.39 -1.20
C ILE A 242 -3.72 -14.20 -2.32
N LYS A 243 -4.19 -15.44 -2.46
CA LYS A 243 -3.84 -16.34 -3.55
C LYS A 243 -5.12 -16.99 -4.06
N ASP A 244 -5.32 -16.97 -5.37
CA ASP A 244 -6.48 -17.62 -6.02
C ASP A 244 -7.85 -17.22 -5.43
N ASN A 245 -8.00 -15.94 -5.02
CA ASN A 245 -9.18 -15.39 -4.34
C ASN A 245 -9.47 -15.98 -2.94
N GLU A 246 -8.44 -16.48 -2.26
CA GLU A 246 -8.53 -16.96 -0.89
C GLU A 246 -7.46 -16.31 -0.02
N ILE A 247 -7.75 -16.20 1.28
CA ILE A 247 -6.79 -15.72 2.27
C ILE A 247 -5.91 -16.90 2.69
N VAL A 248 -4.64 -16.83 2.34
CA VAL A 248 -3.62 -17.80 2.75
C VAL A 248 -2.83 -17.24 3.91
N SER A 249 -2.75 -18.02 4.98
CA SER A 249 -1.92 -17.73 6.13
C SER A 249 -0.44 -18.00 5.86
N LYS A 250 0.44 -17.11 6.33
CA LYS A 250 1.87 -17.42 6.48
C LYS A 250 2.10 -18.39 7.64
N SER A 251 3.31 -18.92 7.76
CA SER A 251 3.66 -19.93 8.75
C SER A 251 3.44 -19.43 10.17
N ASP A 252 3.20 -20.38 11.08
CA ASP A 252 3.06 -20.08 12.51
C ASP A 252 4.37 -19.53 13.11
N GLY A 253 5.52 -19.91 12.55
CA GLY A 253 6.82 -19.36 12.91
C GLY A 253 6.87 -17.85 12.66
N PHE A 254 6.48 -17.42 11.46
CA PHE A 254 6.43 -15.99 11.11
C PHE A 254 5.42 -15.24 11.98
N LYS A 255 4.20 -15.76 12.13
CA LYS A 255 3.14 -15.17 12.98
C LYS A 255 3.57 -15.02 14.44
N SER A 256 4.34 -15.97 14.96
CA SER A 256 4.88 -15.90 16.32
C SER A 256 5.85 -14.72 16.46
N ILE A 257 6.71 -14.51 15.47
CA ILE A 257 7.67 -13.39 15.44
C ILE A 257 6.96 -12.05 15.29
N THR A 258 6.01 -11.93 14.35
CA THR A 258 5.26 -10.69 14.14
C THR A 258 4.41 -10.32 15.35
N LYS A 259 3.80 -11.30 16.04
CA LYS A 259 3.11 -11.07 17.32
C LYS A 259 4.04 -10.53 18.41
N LYS A 260 5.27 -11.06 18.51
CA LYS A 260 6.29 -10.53 19.44
C LYS A 260 6.66 -9.10 19.06
N LEU A 261 6.83 -8.81 17.77
CA LEU A 261 7.11 -7.47 17.25
C LEU A 261 6.01 -6.47 17.60
N THR A 262 4.73 -6.80 17.37
CA THR A 262 3.61 -5.93 17.75
C THR A 262 3.58 -5.67 19.27
N GLY A 263 3.85 -6.71 20.06
CA GLY A 263 3.95 -6.61 21.50
C GLY A 263 5.12 -5.75 21.97
N TRP A 264 6.26 -5.83 21.28
CA TRP A 264 7.43 -5.00 21.53
C TRP A 264 7.14 -3.53 21.20
N PHE A 265 6.58 -3.23 20.03
CA PHE A 265 6.17 -1.87 19.66
C PHE A 265 5.28 -1.23 20.72
N SER A 266 4.26 -1.98 21.17
CA SER A 266 3.27 -1.49 22.13
C SER A 266 3.83 -1.24 23.54
N LYS A 267 4.94 -1.90 23.90
CA LYS A 267 5.59 -1.77 25.21
C LYS A 267 6.70 -0.72 25.22
N THR A 268 7.41 -0.58 24.10
CA THR A 268 8.63 0.23 24.01
C THR A 268 8.34 1.65 23.54
N TYR A 269 7.30 1.85 22.70
CA TYR A 269 7.09 3.12 22.01
C TYR A 269 5.71 3.73 22.28
N TYR A 270 5.65 5.04 22.10
CA TYR A 270 4.44 5.84 22.23
C TYR A 270 3.52 5.65 21.02
N SER A 271 2.23 5.41 21.28
CA SER A 271 1.21 5.14 20.24
C SER A 271 0.10 6.20 20.18
N GLY A 272 0.37 7.43 20.61
CA GLY A 272 -0.67 8.47 20.75
C GLY A 272 -1.31 8.92 19.45
N ARG A 273 -0.71 8.68 18.28
CA ARG A 273 -1.33 8.98 16.97
C ARG A 273 -2.32 7.91 16.52
N GLY A 274 -2.34 6.74 17.15
CA GLY A 274 -3.25 5.64 16.85
C GLY A 274 -2.59 4.27 16.81
N LYS A 275 -3.38 3.25 16.44
CA LYS A 275 -2.98 1.83 16.50
C LYS A 275 -1.84 1.43 15.55
N GLN A 276 -1.50 2.29 14.60
CA GLN A 276 -0.49 2.05 13.57
C GLN A 276 0.76 2.93 13.75
N CYS A 277 1.01 3.41 14.98
CA CYS A 277 2.20 4.18 15.29
C CYS A 277 2.98 3.61 16.47
N ALA A 278 4.31 3.76 16.40
CA ALA A 278 5.25 3.38 17.43
C ALA A 278 6.36 4.45 17.49
N ASP A 279 6.03 5.62 18.03
CA ASP A 279 6.93 6.77 18.07
C ASP A 279 7.87 6.73 19.27
N ASN A 280 9.07 7.28 19.10
CA ASN A 280 9.84 7.72 20.24
C ASN A 280 9.07 8.89 20.89
N GLU A 281 8.79 8.78 22.19
CA GLU A 281 7.93 9.72 22.91
C GLU A 281 8.53 11.14 22.89
N GLU A 282 9.82 11.28 23.14
CA GLU A 282 10.53 12.56 23.12
C GLU A 282 10.50 13.18 21.72
N GLU A 283 10.76 12.40 20.68
CA GLU A 283 10.68 12.86 19.30
C GLU A 283 9.26 13.30 18.92
N TYR A 284 8.24 12.54 19.33
CA TYR A 284 6.84 12.92 19.13
C TYR A 284 6.54 14.28 19.79
N PHE A 285 6.90 14.46 21.06
CA PHE A 285 6.63 15.72 21.76
C PHE A 285 7.44 16.89 21.18
N ARG A 286 8.70 16.67 20.81
CA ARG A 286 9.56 17.66 20.14
C ARG A 286 8.93 18.17 18.84
N LEU A 287 8.36 17.26 18.05
CA LEU A 287 7.76 17.57 16.75
C LEU A 287 6.38 18.22 16.87
N PHE A 288 5.52 17.74 17.77
CA PHE A 288 4.10 18.12 17.77
C PHE A 288 3.67 19.06 18.91
N VAL A 289 4.28 18.95 20.10
CA VAL A 289 3.74 19.58 21.32
C VAL A 289 4.46 20.86 21.72
N SER A 290 5.71 21.06 21.28
CA SER A 290 6.42 22.34 21.41
C SER A 290 5.69 23.54 20.75
N SER A 291 4.61 23.29 20.01
CA SER A 291 3.71 24.26 19.37
C SER A 291 2.68 24.89 20.32
N PHE A 292 2.32 24.23 21.43
CA PHE A 292 1.20 24.66 22.28
C PHE A 292 1.59 25.66 23.38
N GLU A 293 2.86 25.75 23.74
CA GLU A 293 3.34 26.65 24.81
C GLU A 293 3.77 28.03 24.31
N ARG A 294 3.70 28.30 22.99
CA ARG A 294 4.11 29.60 22.39
C ARG A 294 2.96 30.43 21.84
N LEU A 295 1.77 30.34 22.43
CA LEU A 295 0.76 31.40 22.29
C LEU A 295 0.88 32.34 23.50
N PRO A 296 1.48 33.53 23.36
CA PRO A 296 1.46 34.51 24.43
C PRO A 296 0.04 35.08 24.53
N GLY A 297 -0.67 34.73 25.60
CA GLY A 297 -1.93 35.39 25.96
C GLY A 297 -3.07 34.44 26.33
N HIS A 298 -2.95 33.76 27.47
CA HIS A 298 -3.89 33.89 28.59
C HIS A 298 -3.48 32.91 29.69
N GLY A 299 -3.27 33.46 30.88
CA GLY A 299 -2.77 32.73 32.03
C GLY A 299 -3.77 31.71 32.58
N SER A 300 -3.18 30.72 33.25
CA SER A 300 -3.73 29.93 34.35
C SER A 300 -5.07 29.22 34.12
N ALA A 301 -5.01 27.92 33.86
CA ALA A 301 -5.62 26.92 34.73
C ALA A 301 -5.11 25.52 34.35
N MET A 302 -4.40 24.87 35.27
CA MET A 302 -4.27 23.42 35.28
C MET A 302 -5.67 22.80 35.40
N HIS A 303 -6.15 22.19 34.31
CA HIS A 303 -7.01 21.01 34.41
C HIS A 303 -6.61 20.03 33.31
N THR A 304 -6.34 18.81 33.75
CA THR A 304 -6.01 17.61 32.99
C THR A 304 -7.16 17.24 32.04
N ASN A 305 -7.25 17.91 30.89
CA ASN A 305 -8.07 17.45 29.79
C ASN A 305 -7.15 16.87 28.71
N ARG A 306 -7.12 15.53 28.63
CA ARG A 306 -6.58 14.82 27.46
C ARG A 306 -7.31 15.36 26.22
N PRO A 307 -6.61 15.83 25.18
CA PRO A 307 -7.27 16.23 23.95
C PRO A 307 -7.75 14.98 23.22
N THR A 308 -9.07 14.73 23.28
CA THR A 308 -9.76 13.85 22.34
C THR A 308 -9.74 14.54 20.97
N PHE A 309 -8.84 14.12 20.08
CA PHE A 309 -8.89 14.55 18.69
C PHE A 309 -10.07 13.86 18.00
N CYS A 310 -11.15 14.63 17.84
CA CYS A 310 -12.32 14.25 17.04
C CYS A 310 -12.00 14.55 15.57
N PHE A 311 -11.58 13.54 14.81
CA PHE A 311 -11.56 13.64 13.35
C PHE A 311 -13.00 13.74 12.85
N LYS A 312 -13.44 14.95 12.51
CA LYS A 312 -14.66 15.15 11.71
C LYS A 312 -14.42 14.55 10.32
N THR A 313 -14.89 13.33 10.11
CA THR A 313 -15.19 12.84 8.76
C THR A 313 -16.30 13.72 8.20
N ARG A 314 -15.99 14.53 7.19
CA ARG A 314 -17.03 15.23 6.41
C ARG A 314 -17.78 14.19 5.58
N ASN A 315 -19.10 14.24 5.70
CA ASN A 315 -20.12 13.36 5.11
C ASN A 315 -20.05 13.25 3.59
#